data_AF-A0A945RZP3-F1
#
_entry.id   AF-A0A945RZP3-F1
#
_cell.length_a   1.000
_cell.length_b   1.000
_cell.length_c   1.000
_cell.angle_alpha   90.00
_cell.angle_beta   90.00
_cell.angle_gamma   90.00
#
_symmetry.space_group_name_H-M   'P 1'
#
loop_
_entity.id
_entity.type
_entity.pdbx_description
1 polymer ?
#
loop_
_entity_poly.entity_id
_entity_poly.type
_entity_poly.pdbx_seq_one_letter_code
_entity_poly.pdbx_strand_id
1 'polypeptide(L)'
;MSADVRRGLLLPMLLVAVGAGGEEMSVPMSLGKGTGGDRAWAVGHAVHSPSTITMDPLAGPAETPAAVLEFSFTAGKYNWNWANVAPGAVDPSGTLAVRVTYRTEAVPGSPRLNLMVREAGGAAYWVPKGLPLSPGKFTTTTVSLTGLSMPAWSQEDSSGRLEADQIHQVSVGFETHSSGTGRIIIAEVQLVPKGW
;
A
#
# COMPACT_ATOMS: atom_id res chain seq x y z
N MET A 1 -26.26 -3.43 -84.09
CA MET A 1 -26.33 -3.88 -82.68
C MET A 1 -25.49 -2.91 -81.87
N SER A 2 -26.14 -2.04 -81.10
CA SER A 2 -25.51 -0.94 -80.36
C SER A 2 -25.12 -1.42 -78.96
N ALA A 3 -23.86 -1.25 -78.57
CA ALA A 3 -23.35 -1.62 -77.26
C ALA A 3 -23.42 -0.40 -76.32
N ASP A 4 -24.25 -0.52 -75.30
CA ASP A 4 -24.53 0.50 -74.28
C ASP A 4 -23.49 0.36 -73.14
N VAL A 5 -22.65 1.37 -72.95
CA VAL A 5 -21.56 1.39 -71.96
C VAL A 5 -22.00 2.21 -70.75
N ARG A 6 -22.45 1.53 -69.70
CA ARG A 6 -22.77 2.16 -68.41
C ARG A 6 -21.50 2.34 -67.57
N ARG A 7 -21.03 3.58 -67.44
CA ARG A 7 -19.98 3.98 -66.48
C ARG A 7 -20.58 4.03 -65.07
N GLY A 8 -20.20 3.07 -64.22
CA GLY A 8 -20.48 3.09 -62.80
C GLY A 8 -19.55 4.06 -62.06
N LEU A 9 -20.11 5.07 -61.40
CA LEU A 9 -19.41 5.94 -60.47
C LEU A 9 -19.12 5.17 -59.18
N LEU A 10 -17.84 4.95 -58.85
CA LEU A 10 -17.41 4.47 -57.54
C LEU A 10 -17.30 5.66 -56.59
N LEU A 11 -18.20 5.74 -55.62
CA LEU A 11 -18.08 6.67 -54.49
C LEU A 11 -17.07 6.10 -53.48
N PRO A 12 -16.12 6.91 -52.99
CA PRO A 12 -15.20 6.46 -51.95
C PRO A 12 -15.96 6.30 -50.64
N MET A 13 -15.96 5.07 -50.11
CA MET A 13 -16.43 4.76 -48.76
C MET A 13 -15.41 5.33 -47.77
N LEU A 14 -15.78 6.42 -47.09
CA LEU A 14 -15.00 6.99 -46.00
C LEU A 14 -15.17 6.10 -44.76
N LEU A 15 -14.18 5.26 -44.48
CA LEU A 15 -14.14 4.44 -43.28
C LEU A 15 -13.78 5.35 -42.09
N VAL A 16 -14.78 5.75 -41.31
CA VAL A 16 -14.55 6.45 -40.03
C VAL A 16 -14.17 5.39 -39.01
N ALA A 17 -12.87 5.27 -38.74
CA ALA A 17 -12.38 4.51 -37.60
C ALA A 17 -12.80 5.25 -36.32
N VAL A 18 -13.87 4.79 -35.68
CA VAL A 18 -14.20 5.19 -34.31
C VAL A 18 -13.06 4.66 -33.45
N GLY A 19 -12.12 5.53 -33.11
CA GLY A 19 -11.06 5.22 -32.16
C GLY A 19 -11.72 4.91 -30.82
N ALA A 20 -11.88 3.62 -30.52
CA ALA A 20 -12.19 3.18 -29.18
C ALA A 20 -10.98 3.58 -28.33
N GLY A 21 -11.10 4.72 -27.64
CA GLY A 21 -10.16 5.14 -26.61
C GLY A 21 -10.23 4.11 -25.49
N GLY A 22 -9.45 3.04 -25.61
CA GLY A 22 -9.26 2.10 -24.53
C GLY A 22 -8.57 2.83 -23.40
N GLU A 23 -9.28 3.02 -22.29
CA GLU A 23 -8.68 3.50 -21.05
C GLU A 23 -7.61 2.47 -20.66
N GLU A 24 -6.35 2.88 -20.72
CA GLU A 24 -5.22 2.01 -20.38
C GLU A 24 -5.39 1.60 -18.91
N MET A 25 -5.50 0.30 -18.65
CA MET A 25 -5.64 -0.19 -17.28
C MET A 25 -4.41 0.23 -16.48
N SER A 26 -4.64 0.99 -15.42
CA SER A 26 -3.58 1.43 -14.54
C SER A 26 -3.07 0.24 -13.71
N VAL A 27 -1.76 0.19 -13.48
CA VAL A 27 -1.09 -0.92 -12.76
C VAL A 27 -0.72 -0.45 -11.34
N PRO A 28 -0.80 -1.31 -10.30
CA PRO A 28 -0.40 -0.93 -8.95
C PRO A 28 1.09 -0.64 -8.92
N MET A 29 1.44 0.42 -8.20
CA MET A 29 2.81 0.91 -8.13
C MET A 29 3.47 0.34 -6.89
N SER A 30 4.45 -0.55 -7.10
CA SER A 30 5.18 -1.19 -6.01
C SER A 30 6.11 -0.20 -5.33
N LEU A 31 6.11 -0.19 -3.99
CA LEU A 31 7.09 0.55 -3.18
C LEU A 31 8.37 -0.28 -2.94
N GLY A 32 8.74 -1.10 -3.92
CA GLY A 32 9.98 -1.86 -3.94
C GLY A 32 9.91 -3.30 -3.46
N LYS A 33 8.81 -4.04 -3.69
CA LYS A 33 8.72 -5.52 -3.54
C LYS A 33 9.49 -6.10 -2.33
N GLY A 34 9.24 -5.55 -1.14
CA GLY A 34 9.84 -6.06 0.08
C GLY A 34 11.20 -5.44 0.43
N THR A 35 11.90 -4.80 -0.51
CA THR A 35 13.17 -4.07 -0.24
C THR A 35 12.96 -2.62 0.21
N GLY A 36 11.78 -2.05 -0.06
CA GLY A 36 11.50 -0.63 0.17
C GLY A 36 12.01 0.29 -0.94
N GLY A 37 12.54 -0.28 -2.03
CA GLY A 37 12.97 0.48 -3.22
C GLY A 37 14.09 1.48 -2.90
N ASP A 38 13.98 2.68 -3.47
CA ASP A 38 15.02 3.73 -3.37
C ASP A 38 15.10 4.40 -1.98
N ARG A 39 14.18 4.08 -1.06
CA ARG A 39 14.18 4.56 0.33
C ARG A 39 13.75 3.45 1.28
N ALA A 40 14.72 2.56 1.49
CA ALA A 40 14.69 1.40 2.38
C ALA A 40 13.86 1.61 3.65
N TRP A 41 13.30 0.51 4.13
CA TRP A 41 12.49 0.48 5.34
C TRP A 41 13.12 1.23 6.51
N ALA A 42 12.33 2.07 7.15
CA ALA A 42 12.67 2.71 8.41
C ALA A 42 11.88 2.09 9.57
N VAL A 43 12.52 1.93 10.72
CA VAL A 43 11.84 1.50 11.95
C VAL A 43 11.36 2.71 12.73
N GLY A 44 10.13 2.65 13.23
CA GLY A 44 9.66 3.54 14.29
C GLY A 44 9.23 2.72 15.50
N HIS A 45 9.63 3.12 16.70
CA HIS A 45 9.16 2.44 17.92
C HIS A 45 9.09 3.33 19.16
N ALA A 46 8.28 2.93 20.15
CA ALA A 46 8.37 3.47 21.50
C ALA A 46 9.68 3.02 22.17
N VAL A 47 10.33 3.91 22.93
CA VAL A 47 11.64 3.65 23.56
C VAL A 47 11.66 2.37 24.41
N HIS A 48 10.56 2.06 25.11
CA HIS A 48 10.41 0.87 25.96
C HIS A 48 9.89 -0.37 25.20
N SER A 49 9.87 -0.32 23.87
CA SER A 49 9.38 -1.37 22.98
C SER A 49 10.33 -1.49 21.79
N PRO A 50 11.57 -1.99 21.98
CA PRO A 50 12.57 -1.98 20.93
C PRO A 50 12.12 -2.81 19.74
N SER A 51 12.51 -2.35 18.55
CA SER A 51 12.28 -3.05 17.28
C SER A 51 13.45 -2.90 16.34
N THR A 52 13.61 -3.91 15.49
CA THR A 52 14.58 -3.93 14.40
C THR A 52 13.87 -4.25 13.11
N ILE A 53 14.30 -3.62 12.01
CA ILE A 53 13.86 -3.98 10.68
C ILE A 53 15.07 -4.47 9.88
N THR A 54 14.94 -5.65 9.30
CA THR A 54 15.98 -6.27 8.48
C THR A 54 15.39 -6.70 7.15
N MET A 55 16.28 -6.85 6.16
CA MET A 55 15.92 -7.40 4.85
C MET A 55 16.34 -8.85 4.80
N ASP A 56 15.35 -9.73 4.65
CA ASP A 56 15.59 -11.15 4.44
C ASP A 56 15.30 -11.47 2.96
N PRO A 57 16.29 -11.97 2.19
CA PRO A 57 16.13 -12.23 0.77
C PRO A 57 15.17 -13.39 0.45
N LEU A 58 14.79 -14.21 1.44
CA LEU A 58 14.00 -15.43 1.25
C LEU A 58 12.74 -15.50 2.12
N ALA A 59 12.45 -14.49 2.96
CA ALA A 59 11.32 -14.56 3.89
C ALA A 59 9.94 -14.37 3.23
N GLY A 60 9.88 -13.84 2.00
CA GLY A 60 8.66 -13.55 1.24
C GLY A 60 7.98 -14.79 0.62
N PRO A 61 6.83 -14.59 -0.06
CA PRO A 61 6.18 -15.64 -0.84
C PRO A 61 7.12 -16.20 -1.91
N ALA A 62 7.17 -17.53 -2.05
CA ALA A 62 8.06 -18.19 -3.02
C ALA A 62 9.55 -17.75 -2.90
N GLU A 63 10.01 -17.56 -1.66
CA GLU A 63 11.40 -17.21 -1.34
C GLU A 63 11.85 -15.88 -1.96
N THR A 64 10.96 -14.89 -2.05
CA THR A 64 11.32 -13.54 -2.47
C THR A 64 11.78 -12.68 -1.29
N PRO A 65 12.48 -11.56 -1.55
CA PRO A 65 12.83 -10.60 -0.50
C PRO A 65 11.62 -10.05 0.27
N ALA A 66 11.79 -9.83 1.57
CA ALA A 66 10.78 -9.20 2.42
C ALA A 66 11.41 -8.41 3.59
N ALA A 67 10.69 -7.40 4.08
CA ALA A 67 11.00 -6.75 5.35
C ALA A 67 10.58 -7.61 6.52
N VAL A 68 11.48 -7.80 7.46
CA VAL A 68 11.21 -8.46 8.73
C VAL A 68 11.33 -7.42 9.82
N LEU A 69 10.18 -6.98 10.36
CA LEU A 69 10.11 -6.18 11.57
C LEU A 69 10.02 -7.11 12.76
N GLU A 70 11.07 -7.19 13.57
CA GLU A 70 11.08 -7.88 14.86
C GLU A 70 10.80 -6.88 15.97
N PHE A 71 9.96 -7.25 16.93
CA PHE A 71 9.54 -6.34 17.99
C PHE A 71 9.37 -7.04 19.35
N SER A 72 9.39 -6.21 20.39
CA SER A 72 9.02 -6.60 21.76
C SER A 72 8.17 -5.51 22.42
N PHE A 73 7.17 -5.91 23.19
CA PHE A 73 6.27 -5.06 23.94
C PHE A 73 6.45 -5.27 25.44
N THR A 74 6.44 -4.16 26.18
CA THR A 74 6.52 -4.16 27.64
C THR A 74 5.14 -3.97 28.25
N ALA A 75 4.76 -4.81 29.22
CA ALA A 75 3.46 -4.75 29.87
C ALA A 75 3.23 -3.41 30.59
N GLY A 76 1.99 -2.92 30.58
CA GLY A 76 1.59 -1.72 31.34
C GLY A 76 2.10 -0.40 30.74
N LYS A 77 2.63 -0.42 29.52
CA LYS A 77 3.04 0.76 28.76
C LYS A 77 2.29 0.83 27.44
N TYR A 78 2.10 2.02 26.90
CA TYR A 78 1.63 2.17 25.52
C TYR A 78 2.80 1.86 24.58
N ASN A 79 2.71 0.75 23.86
CA ASN A 79 3.74 0.30 22.93
C ASN A 79 3.29 0.55 21.49
N TRP A 80 4.25 0.88 20.62
CA TRP A 80 4.04 0.94 19.19
C TRP A 80 5.32 0.58 18.44
N ASN A 81 5.18 -0.18 17.36
CA ASN A 81 6.27 -0.58 16.47
C ASN A 81 5.79 -0.54 15.02
N TRP A 82 6.52 0.17 14.16
CA TRP A 82 6.19 0.42 12.76
C TRP A 82 7.35 0.07 11.84
N ALA A 83 7.02 -0.60 10.75
CA ALA A 83 7.81 -0.65 9.53
C ALA A 83 7.29 0.44 8.60
N ASN A 84 8.14 1.40 8.26
CA ASN A 84 7.80 2.56 7.46
C ASN A 84 8.46 2.46 6.09
N VAL A 85 7.71 2.75 5.03
CA VAL A 85 8.22 2.84 3.66
C VAL A 85 7.66 4.10 3.01
N ALA A 86 8.52 4.86 2.33
CA ALA A 86 8.14 6.04 1.56
C ALA A 86 7.90 5.67 0.08
N PRO A 87 7.10 6.43 -0.68
CA PRO A 87 6.91 6.17 -2.11
C PRO A 87 8.20 6.23 -2.95
N GLY A 88 9.22 6.96 -2.48
CA GLY A 88 10.48 7.10 -3.21
C GLY A 88 10.27 7.87 -4.52
N ALA A 89 10.59 7.24 -5.65
CA ALA A 89 10.37 7.80 -6.99
C ALA A 89 8.94 7.55 -7.55
N VAL A 90 8.11 6.77 -6.84
CA VAL A 90 6.71 6.54 -7.22
C VAL A 90 5.90 7.81 -6.99
N ASP A 91 5.23 8.29 -8.03
CA ASP A 91 4.25 9.37 -7.92
C ASP A 91 2.96 8.81 -7.27
N PRO A 92 2.58 9.30 -6.07
CA PRO A 92 1.40 8.80 -5.39
C PRO A 92 0.10 9.42 -5.93
N SER A 93 0.18 10.38 -6.85
CA SER A 93 -0.99 11.04 -7.45
C SER A 93 -1.97 10.03 -8.05
N GLY A 94 -3.27 10.23 -7.78
CA GLY A 94 -4.33 9.36 -8.29
C GLY A 94 -4.45 8.00 -7.58
N THR A 95 -3.69 7.76 -6.51
CA THR A 95 -3.87 6.58 -5.66
C THR A 95 -5.26 6.60 -5.02
N LEU A 96 -5.94 5.46 -5.02
CA LEU A 96 -7.24 5.25 -4.37
C LEU A 96 -7.18 4.25 -3.22
N ALA A 97 -6.16 3.41 -3.17
CA ALA A 97 -5.98 2.42 -2.13
C ALA A 97 -4.51 2.11 -1.88
N VAL A 98 -4.22 1.56 -0.70
CA VAL A 98 -2.95 0.93 -0.38
C VAL A 98 -3.17 -0.58 -0.34
N ARG A 99 -2.30 -1.35 -1.01
CA ARG A 99 -2.28 -2.81 -0.91
C ARG A 99 -1.04 -3.25 -0.15
N VAL A 100 -1.21 -4.17 0.79
CA VAL A 100 -0.10 -4.75 1.55
C VAL A 100 -0.18 -6.26 1.52
N THR A 101 0.95 -6.91 1.24
CA THR A 101 1.13 -8.37 1.34
C THR A 101 2.04 -8.68 2.52
N TYR A 102 1.54 -9.43 3.50
CA TYR A 102 2.24 -9.66 4.77
C TYR A 102 1.92 -11.01 5.41
N ARG A 103 2.80 -11.44 6.31
CA ARG A 103 2.63 -12.54 7.25
C ARG A 103 2.94 -12.02 8.65
N THR A 104 2.23 -12.53 9.66
CA THR A 104 2.50 -12.17 11.07
C THR A 104 2.94 -13.40 11.84
N GLU A 105 3.95 -13.25 12.69
CA GLU A 105 4.38 -14.25 13.67
C GLU A 105 4.30 -13.58 15.04
N ALA A 106 3.08 -13.37 15.52
CA ALA A 106 2.79 -12.66 16.76
C ALA A 106 2.16 -13.61 17.79
N VAL A 107 2.39 -13.34 19.08
CA VAL A 107 1.87 -14.15 20.19
C VAL A 107 0.33 -14.20 20.15
N PRO A 108 -0.31 -15.34 20.50
CA PRO A 108 -1.76 -15.40 20.66
C PRO A 108 -2.30 -14.23 21.50
N GLY A 109 -3.38 -13.61 21.03
CA GLY A 109 -3.95 -12.41 21.68
C GLY A 109 -3.30 -11.09 21.29
N SER A 110 -2.34 -11.09 20.37
CA SER A 110 -1.81 -9.86 19.77
C SER A 110 -2.91 -8.97 19.20
N PRO A 111 -2.73 -7.64 19.21
CA PRO A 111 -3.67 -6.71 18.59
C PRO A 111 -3.79 -6.98 17.08
N ARG A 112 -4.78 -6.35 16.46
CA ARG A 112 -4.86 -6.31 15.00
C ARG A 112 -3.68 -5.54 14.43
N LEU A 113 -3.30 -5.87 13.20
CA LEU A 113 -2.22 -5.19 12.50
C LEU A 113 -2.71 -3.82 12.06
N ASN A 114 -1.97 -2.76 12.35
CA ASN A 114 -2.32 -1.42 11.91
C ASN A 114 -1.68 -1.12 10.55
N LEU A 115 -2.43 -0.39 9.74
CA LEU A 115 -1.97 0.27 8.52
C LEU A 115 -2.23 1.75 8.68
N MET A 116 -1.19 2.55 8.53
CA MET A 116 -1.26 4.01 8.59
C MET A 116 -0.60 4.59 7.33
N VAL A 117 -1.16 5.68 6.83
CA VAL A 117 -0.59 6.50 5.77
C VAL A 117 -0.36 7.89 6.35
N ARG A 118 0.81 8.47 6.11
CA ARG A 118 1.14 9.84 6.51
C ARG A 118 1.36 10.72 5.31
N GLU A 119 0.91 11.95 5.43
CA GLU A 119 1.14 13.00 4.47
C GLU A 119 2.45 13.73 4.74
N ALA A 120 2.97 14.44 3.74
CA ALA A 120 4.14 15.29 3.87
C ALA A 120 3.96 16.39 4.93
N GLY A 121 2.72 16.87 5.11
CA GLY A 121 2.35 17.85 6.13
C GLY A 121 2.33 17.31 7.57
N GLY A 122 2.51 16.00 7.76
CA GLY A 122 2.57 15.36 9.08
C GLY A 122 1.25 14.72 9.55
N ALA A 123 0.14 14.99 8.88
CA ALA A 123 -1.14 14.35 9.14
C ALA A 123 -1.06 12.83 8.90
N ALA A 124 -1.72 12.07 9.76
CA ALA A 124 -1.72 10.63 9.77
C ALA A 124 -3.15 10.09 9.65
N TYR A 125 -3.31 9.06 8.84
CA TYR A 125 -4.59 8.41 8.60
C TYR A 125 -4.41 6.91 8.73
N TRP A 126 -5.33 6.23 9.41
CA TRP A 126 -5.17 4.80 9.72
C TRP A 126 -6.43 4.00 9.45
N VAL A 127 -6.30 2.67 9.49
CA VAL A 127 -7.44 1.75 9.42
C VAL A 127 -8.06 1.57 10.81
N PRO A 128 -9.28 2.10 11.10
CA PRO A 128 -9.82 2.13 12.47
C PRO A 128 -9.98 0.74 13.11
N LYS A 129 -10.26 -0.26 12.28
CA LYS A 129 -10.48 -1.65 12.72
C LYS A 129 -9.23 -2.51 12.63
N GLY A 130 -8.11 -1.95 12.18
CA GLY A 130 -6.91 -2.70 11.79
C GLY A 130 -7.16 -3.73 10.68
N LEU A 131 -6.07 -4.29 10.20
CA LEU A 131 -6.01 -5.44 9.31
C LEU A 131 -6.06 -6.74 10.13
N PRO A 132 -6.59 -7.83 9.57
CA PRO A 132 -6.55 -9.14 10.24
C PRO A 132 -5.09 -9.59 10.44
N LEU A 133 -4.83 -10.35 11.50
CA LEU A 133 -3.57 -11.08 11.61
C LEU A 133 -3.49 -12.16 10.53
N SER A 134 -2.28 -12.50 10.10
CA SER A 134 -2.02 -13.56 9.11
C SER A 134 -0.97 -14.55 9.63
N PRO A 135 -1.31 -15.36 10.66
CA PRO A 135 -0.38 -16.33 11.22
C PRO A 135 -0.02 -17.42 10.22
N GLY A 136 1.27 -17.65 10.02
CA GLY A 136 1.80 -18.79 9.25
C GLY A 136 1.59 -18.74 7.73
N LYS A 137 0.94 -17.70 7.18
CA LYS A 137 0.75 -17.54 5.73
C LYS A 137 0.81 -16.08 5.31
N PHE A 138 1.16 -15.83 4.05
CA PHE A 138 1.01 -14.52 3.46
C PHE A 138 -0.45 -14.24 3.12
N THR A 139 -0.89 -13.03 3.43
CA THR A 139 -2.20 -12.48 3.05
C THR A 139 -1.98 -11.13 2.36
N THR A 140 -2.79 -10.85 1.35
CA THR A 140 -2.82 -9.56 0.66
C THR A 140 -4.11 -8.84 1.01
N THR A 141 -4.00 -7.62 1.50
CA THR A 141 -5.15 -6.77 1.85
C THR A 141 -5.06 -5.46 1.08
N THR A 142 -6.18 -5.03 0.49
CA THR A 142 -6.32 -3.71 -0.15
C THR A 142 -7.26 -2.84 0.67
N VAL A 143 -6.79 -1.64 1.00
CA VAL A 143 -7.50 -0.67 1.85
C VAL A 143 -7.69 0.61 1.05
N SER A 144 -8.95 0.98 0.80
CA SER A 144 -9.25 2.27 0.17
C SER A 144 -8.85 3.42 1.08
N LEU A 145 -8.29 4.48 0.49
CA LEU A 145 -7.92 5.71 1.20
C LEU A 145 -9.14 6.36 1.89
N THR A 146 -10.34 6.22 1.32
CA THR A 146 -11.59 6.72 1.92
C THR A 146 -12.04 5.93 3.16
N GLY A 147 -11.47 4.74 3.37
CA GLY A 147 -11.70 3.92 4.56
C GLY A 147 -10.74 4.24 5.71
N LEU A 148 -9.80 5.16 5.50
CA LEU A 148 -8.89 5.62 6.54
C LEU A 148 -9.54 6.75 7.34
N SER A 149 -9.17 6.85 8.63
CA SER A 149 -9.60 7.94 9.50
C SER A 149 -8.41 8.65 10.11
N MET A 150 -8.53 9.96 10.34
CA MET A 150 -7.56 10.71 11.13
C MET A 150 -7.77 10.44 12.63
N PRO A 151 -6.78 9.92 13.37
CA PRO A 151 -6.88 9.76 14.81
C PRO A 151 -6.71 11.11 15.53
N ALA A 152 -7.23 11.22 16.75
CA ALA A 152 -7.24 12.47 17.52
C ALA A 152 -5.84 13.02 17.85
N TRP A 153 -4.79 12.20 17.80
CA TRP A 153 -3.41 12.61 18.03
C TRP A 153 -2.70 13.08 16.75
N SER A 154 -3.31 12.92 15.58
CA SER A 154 -2.73 13.38 14.32
C SER A 154 -2.60 14.89 14.30
N GLN A 155 -1.59 15.39 13.58
CA GLN A 155 -1.56 16.79 13.21
C GLN A 155 -2.81 17.13 12.41
N GLU A 156 -3.37 18.32 12.68
CA GLU A 156 -4.51 18.84 11.93
C GLU A 156 -4.15 18.99 10.46
N ASP A 157 -5.02 18.47 9.62
CA ASP A 157 -5.03 18.75 8.19
C ASP A 157 -6.23 19.66 7.89
N SER A 158 -5.96 20.72 7.13
CA SER A 158 -6.96 21.68 6.68
C SER A 158 -8.04 21.07 5.79
N SER A 159 -7.72 19.99 5.06
CA SER A 159 -8.66 19.32 4.16
C SER A 159 -9.59 18.36 4.92
N GLY A 160 -9.14 17.87 6.08
CA GLY A 160 -9.84 16.88 6.90
C GLY A 160 -9.94 15.50 6.25
N ARG A 161 -9.17 15.22 5.21
CA ARG A 161 -9.16 13.96 4.46
C ARG A 161 -7.78 13.67 3.91
N LEU A 162 -7.48 12.40 3.68
CA LEU A 162 -6.20 12.04 3.07
C LEU A 162 -6.14 12.46 1.59
N GLU A 163 -5.10 13.21 1.23
CA GLU A 163 -4.78 13.67 -0.11
C GLU A 163 -3.71 12.75 -0.74
N ALA A 164 -4.06 12.10 -1.86
CA ALA A 164 -3.22 11.04 -2.44
C ALA A 164 -1.85 11.55 -2.91
N ASP A 165 -1.79 12.74 -3.49
CA ASP A 165 -0.56 13.41 -3.93
C ASP A 165 0.35 13.83 -2.76
N GLN A 166 -0.20 13.89 -1.53
CA GLN A 166 0.55 14.21 -0.32
C GLN A 166 1.10 12.99 0.41
N ILE A 167 0.81 11.75 -0.04
CA ILE A 167 1.29 10.53 0.61
C ILE A 167 2.82 10.54 0.65
N HIS A 168 3.36 10.58 1.87
CA HIS A 168 4.80 10.61 2.13
C HIS A 168 5.30 9.28 2.71
N GLN A 169 4.45 8.55 3.43
CA GLN A 169 4.85 7.32 4.11
C GLN A 169 3.66 6.37 4.30
N VAL A 170 3.91 5.08 4.12
CA VAL A 170 3.04 4.00 4.57
C VAL A 170 3.72 3.27 5.73
N SER A 171 2.97 3.04 6.80
CA SER A 171 3.41 2.37 8.01
C SER A 171 2.58 1.12 8.27
N VAL A 172 3.26 0.00 8.52
CA VAL A 172 2.64 -1.28 8.88
C VAL A 172 3.21 -1.71 10.22
N GLY A 173 2.36 -2.03 11.18
CA GLY A 173 2.84 -2.24 12.54
C GLY A 173 1.76 -2.57 13.55
N PHE A 174 2.14 -2.47 14.82
CA PHE A 174 1.27 -2.78 15.93
C PHE A 174 1.32 -1.65 16.96
N GLU A 175 0.21 -1.49 17.67
CA GLU A 175 0.16 -0.73 18.93
C GLU A 175 -0.60 -1.55 19.98
N THR A 176 -0.16 -1.49 21.24
CA THR A 176 -0.80 -2.25 22.31
C THR A 176 -0.38 -1.78 23.71
N HIS A 177 -1.20 -2.09 24.70
CA HIS A 177 -0.85 -2.01 26.12
C HIS A 177 -0.35 -3.34 26.73
N SER A 178 -0.41 -4.42 25.93
CA SER A 178 0.02 -5.76 26.32
C SER A 178 1.52 -5.96 26.16
N SER A 179 2.08 -7.00 26.77
CA SER A 179 3.43 -7.49 26.49
C SER A 179 3.44 -8.57 25.41
N GLY A 180 4.61 -8.82 24.84
CA GLY A 180 4.81 -9.89 23.87
C GLY A 180 6.02 -9.65 23.00
N THR A 181 6.38 -10.63 22.18
CA THR A 181 7.37 -10.48 21.11
C THR A 181 6.76 -10.98 19.82
N GLY A 182 7.33 -10.62 18.69
CA GLY A 182 6.86 -11.16 17.42
C GLY A 182 7.55 -10.57 16.23
N ARG A 183 7.04 -10.96 15.05
CA ARG A 183 7.51 -10.47 13.77
C ARG A 183 6.37 -10.11 12.84
N ILE A 184 6.61 -9.10 12.01
CA ILE A 184 5.82 -8.83 10.81
C ILE A 184 6.74 -9.02 9.62
N ILE A 185 6.34 -9.88 8.69
CA ILE A 185 7.05 -10.10 7.43
C ILE A 185 6.24 -9.42 6.34
N ILE A 186 6.81 -8.38 5.73
CA ILE A 186 6.14 -7.53 4.75
C ILE A 186 6.79 -7.77 3.39
N ALA A 187 6.07 -8.48 2.53
CA ALA A 187 6.54 -8.82 1.20
C ALA A 187 6.33 -7.69 0.20
N GLU A 188 5.25 -6.93 0.33
CA GLU A 188 4.98 -5.84 -0.60
C GLU A 188 4.04 -4.78 -0.01
N VAL A 189 4.29 -3.53 -0.39
CA VAL A 189 3.37 -2.41 -0.26
C VAL A 189 3.21 -1.78 -1.64
N GLN A 190 1.98 -1.53 -2.05
CA GLN A 190 1.67 -0.91 -3.34
C GLN A 190 0.68 0.24 -3.17
N LEU A 191 0.85 1.27 -3.99
CA LEU A 191 -0.15 2.30 -4.23
C LEU A 191 -1.02 1.89 -5.41
N VAL A 192 -2.33 1.81 -5.20
CA VAL A 192 -3.28 1.31 -6.19
C VAL A 192 -4.04 2.49 -6.82
N PRO A 193 -3.85 2.76 -8.12
CA PRO A 193 -4.54 3.84 -8.83
C PRO A 193 -6.00 3.50 -9.17
N LYS A 194 -6.73 4.47 -9.71
CA LYS A 194 -8.07 4.27 -10.27
C LYS A 194 -8.03 3.38 -11.51
N GLY A 195 -8.95 2.42 -11.61
CA GLY A 195 -9.10 1.55 -12.79
C GLY A 195 -8.36 0.22 -12.73
N TRP A 196 -7.80 -0.12 -11.56
CA TRP A 196 -7.29 -1.45 -11.23
C TRP A 196 -8.38 -2.36 -10.69
#